data_AF-A0A2V9JQB5-F1
#
_entry.id   AF-A0A2V9JQB5-F1
#
_cell.length_a   1.000
_cell.length_b   1.000
_cell.length_c   1.000
_cell.angle_alpha   90.00
_cell.angle_beta   90.00
_cell.angle_gamma   90.00
#
_symmetry.space_group_name_H-M   'P 1'
#
loop_
_entity.id
_entity.type
_entity.pdbx_description
1 polymer ?
#
loop_
_entity_poly.entity_id
_entity_poly.type
_entity_poly.pdbx_seq_one_letter_code
_entity_poly.pdbx_strand_id
1 'polypeptide(L)'
;MKATVPASIPVGRQFFKDVLSQIATLPGVLAAGATMAPPGYVDSTGAYWVDHMPALPDPTAPAVILSIVAPGTFAALGIPLKSGRDFSDSDTFDRPFVAVVNEALVRKSFPNQNLLGRTIFCPFDSFQGMTIIGVVG
;
A
#
# COMPACT_ATOMS: atom_id res chain seq x y z
N MET A 1 8.29 -10.91 -18.07
CA MET A 1 7.09 -10.38 -18.76
C MET A 1 6.87 -8.97 -18.23
N LYS A 2 7.04 -7.91 -19.04
CA LYS A 2 6.76 -6.54 -18.57
C LYS A 2 5.24 -6.41 -18.51
N ALA A 3 4.68 -6.15 -17.33
CA ALA A 3 3.26 -5.85 -17.21
C ALA A 3 2.98 -4.55 -17.96
N THR A 4 2.28 -4.63 -19.09
CA THR A 4 1.82 -3.45 -19.81
C THR A 4 0.74 -2.81 -18.95
N VAL A 5 0.99 -1.58 -18.48
CA VAL A 5 0.00 -0.79 -17.74
C VAL A 5 -1.21 -0.60 -18.64
N PRO A 6 -2.42 -1.05 -18.26
CA PRO A 6 -3.63 -0.84 -19.04
C PRO A 6 -3.87 0.66 -19.27
N ALA A 7 -4.34 1.02 -20.46
CA ALA A 7 -4.58 2.42 -20.85
C ALA A 7 -5.58 3.16 -19.92
N SER A 8 -6.36 2.44 -19.12
CA SER A 8 -7.30 2.98 -18.13
C SER A 8 -6.64 3.44 -16.81
N ILE A 9 -5.47 2.90 -16.44
CA ILE A 9 -4.81 3.22 -15.17
C ILE A 9 -4.34 4.69 -15.09
N PRO A 10 -3.72 5.28 -16.13
CA PRO A 10 -3.33 6.69 -16.11
C PRO A 10 -4.51 7.65 -15.93
N VAL A 11 -5.64 7.34 -16.58
CA VAL A 11 -6.86 8.18 -16.54
C VAL A 11 -7.49 8.15 -15.14
N GLY A 12 -7.63 6.96 -14.55
CA GLY A 12 -8.19 6.82 -13.20
C GLY A 12 -7.32 7.50 -12.14
N ARG A 13 -5.99 7.33 -12.23
CA ARG A 13 -5.05 7.97 -11.30
C ARG A 13 -5.13 9.50 -11.37
N GLN A 14 -5.10 10.07 -12.58
CA GLN A 14 -5.15 11.52 -12.75
C GLN A 14 -6.46 12.10 -12.22
N PHE A 15 -7.59 11.42 -12.49
CA PHE A 15 -8.89 11.80 -11.94
C PHE A 15 -8.88 11.85 -10.40
N PHE A 16 -8.41 10.80 -9.73
CA PHE A 16 -8.38 10.78 -8.26
C PHE A 16 -7.43 11.85 -7.69
N LYS A 17 -6.27 12.06 -8.32
CA LYS A 17 -5.36 13.13 -7.93
C LYS A 17 -6.05 14.50 -7.98
N ASP A 18 -6.69 14.81 -9.10
CA ASP A 18 -7.32 16.12 -9.31
C ASP A 18 -8.49 16.33 -8.34
N VAL A 19 -9.38 15.34 -8.19
CA VAL A 19 -10.52 15.42 -7.27
C VAL A 19 -10.06 15.54 -5.82
N LEU A 20 -9.08 14.75 -5.37
CA LEU A 20 -8.57 14.84 -4.00
C LEU A 20 -7.89 16.18 -3.74
N SER A 21 -7.15 16.73 -4.71
CA SER A 21 -6.54 18.05 -4.59
C SER A 21 -7.59 19.15 -4.42
N GLN A 22 -8.71 19.07 -5.14
CA GLN A 22 -9.81 20.04 -5.03
C GLN A 22 -10.52 19.91 -3.67
N ILE A 23 -10.84 18.69 -3.24
CA ILE A 23 -11.47 18.43 -1.93
C ILE A 23 -10.60 18.98 -0.79
N ALA A 24 -9.28 18.79 -0.87
CA ALA A 24 -8.35 19.28 0.14
C ALA A 24 -8.31 20.81 0.28
N THR A 25 -8.82 21.57 -0.71
CA THR A 25 -8.90 23.04 -0.63
C THR A 25 -10.18 23.58 0.01
N LEU A 26 -11.17 22.71 0.27
CA LEU A 26 -12.46 23.15 0.82
C LEU A 26 -12.33 23.58 2.29
N PRO A 27 -13.03 24.66 2.71
CA PRO A 27 -13.02 25.09 4.11
C PRO A 27 -13.46 23.97 5.06
N GLY A 28 -12.67 23.74 6.12
CA GLY A 28 -12.96 22.73 7.14
C GLY A 28 -12.48 21.31 6.81
N VAL A 29 -11.94 21.07 5.60
CA VAL A 29 -11.30 19.79 5.28
C VAL A 29 -9.89 19.76 5.87
N LEU A 30 -9.61 18.74 6.70
CA LEU A 30 -8.30 18.55 7.34
C LEU A 30 -7.37 17.66 6.51
N ALA A 31 -7.93 16.68 5.82
CA ALA A 31 -7.21 15.75 4.94
C ALA A 31 -8.19 15.10 3.95
N ALA A 32 -7.67 14.65 2.81
CA ALA A 32 -8.42 13.94 1.79
C ALA A 32 -7.62 12.72 1.33
N GLY A 33 -8.33 11.63 1.02
CA GLY A 33 -7.75 10.41 0.49
C GLY A 33 -8.81 9.52 -0.15
N ALA A 34 -8.37 8.44 -0.78
CA ALA A 34 -9.23 7.47 -1.44
C ALA A 34 -8.72 6.05 -1.18
N THR A 35 -9.65 5.10 -1.11
CA THR A 35 -9.39 3.67 -0.93
C THR A 35 -10.39 2.89 -1.79
N MET A 36 -9.99 1.71 -2.26
CA MET A 36 -10.86 0.85 -3.06
C MET A 36 -12.01 0.23 -2.26
N ALA A 37 -11.84 0.09 -0.94
CA ALA A 37 -12.86 -0.44 -0.06
C ALA A 37 -12.94 0.32 1.26
N PRO A 38 -14.12 0.35 1.92
CA PRO A 38 -14.27 0.96 3.23
C PRO A 38 -13.32 0.36 4.27
N PRO A 39 -12.90 1.13 5.30
CA PRO A 39 -12.12 0.58 6.40
C PRO A 39 -12.80 -0.64 7.02
N GLY A 40 -12.05 -1.73 7.20
CA GLY A 40 -12.54 -2.99 7.76
C GLY A 40 -13.15 -3.97 6.74
N TYR A 41 -13.30 -3.56 5.48
CA TYR A 41 -13.67 -4.48 4.40
C TYR A 41 -12.43 -5.26 3.91
N VAL A 42 -12.61 -6.54 3.63
CA VAL A 42 -11.55 -7.44 3.14
C VAL A 42 -11.86 -7.84 1.71
N ASP A 43 -11.16 -7.24 0.77
CA ASP A 43 -11.34 -7.48 -0.68
C ASP A 43 -10.25 -8.39 -1.25
N SER A 44 -9.06 -8.36 -0.66
CA SER A 44 -7.92 -9.22 -1.01
C SER A 44 -7.30 -9.77 0.26
N THR A 45 -7.18 -11.10 0.33
CA THR A 45 -6.45 -11.78 1.39
C THR A 45 -5.57 -12.85 0.76
N GLY A 46 -4.27 -12.80 1.05
CA GLY A 46 -3.29 -13.66 0.41
C GLY A 46 -2.07 -13.85 1.27
N ALA A 47 -1.28 -14.87 0.94
CA ALA A 47 0.00 -15.10 1.60
C ALA A 47 0.97 -13.95 1.28
N TYR A 48 1.88 -13.66 2.21
CA TYR A 48 2.97 -12.72 1.98
C TYR A 48 4.33 -13.25 2.42
N TRP A 49 5.38 -12.68 1.81
CA TRP A 49 6.77 -12.95 2.14
C TRP A 49 7.58 -11.66 2.17
N VAL A 50 8.67 -11.65 2.95
CA VAL A 50 9.61 -10.53 3.02
C VAL A 50 10.99 -10.98 2.55
N ASP A 51 11.62 -10.16 1.72
CA ASP A 51 12.91 -10.32 1.02
C ASP A 51 13.00 -11.46 0.01
N HIS A 52 12.35 -12.61 0.27
CA HIS A 52 12.45 -13.78 -0.60
C HIS A 52 11.09 -14.47 -0.79
N MET A 53 10.70 -14.64 -2.06
CA MET A 53 9.60 -15.51 -2.45
C MET A 53 10.04 -16.99 -2.41
N PRO A 54 9.21 -17.91 -1.91
CA PRO A 54 9.55 -19.32 -1.91
C PRO A 54 9.49 -19.90 -3.32
N ALA A 55 10.31 -20.92 -3.58
CA ALA A 55 10.32 -21.62 -4.87
C ALA A 55 9.10 -22.53 -5.08
N LEU A 56 8.48 -22.98 -3.99
CA LEU A 56 7.29 -23.83 -3.99
C LEU A 56 6.19 -23.17 -3.15
N PRO A 57 4.90 -23.43 -3.45
CA PRO A 57 3.80 -22.96 -2.62
C PRO A 57 3.95 -23.43 -1.17
N ASP A 58 3.81 -22.52 -0.22
CA ASP A 58 3.82 -22.81 1.20
C ASP A 58 2.40 -22.63 1.78
N PRO A 59 1.70 -23.73 2.13
CA PRO A 59 0.35 -23.66 2.68
C PRO A 59 0.30 -23.10 4.11
N THR A 60 1.45 -22.93 4.76
CA THR A 60 1.56 -22.36 6.12
C THR A 60 1.87 -20.86 6.11
N ALA A 61 2.01 -20.26 4.94
CA ALA A 61 2.35 -18.86 4.80
C ALA A 61 1.29 -17.95 5.48
N PRO A 62 1.73 -16.91 6.20
CA PRO A 62 0.81 -16.00 6.89
C PRO A 62 0.01 -15.19 5.87
N ALA A 63 -1.28 -14.98 6.15
CA ALA A 63 -2.14 -14.14 5.33
C ALA A 63 -1.99 -12.65 5.70
N VAL A 64 -2.07 -11.80 4.69
CA VAL A 64 -2.20 -10.34 4.80
C VAL A 64 -3.32 -9.84 3.90
N ILE A 65 -3.86 -8.68 4.25
CA ILE A 65 -4.77 -7.94 3.41
C ILE A 65 -3.97 -6.88 2.67
N LEU A 66 -4.07 -6.89 1.35
CA LEU A 66 -3.53 -5.82 0.51
C LEU A 66 -4.66 -4.84 0.15
N SER A 67 -4.42 -3.56 0.39
CA SER A 67 -5.35 -2.49 0.02
C SER A 67 -4.63 -1.46 -0.83
N ILE A 68 -5.31 -1.01 -1.88
CA ILE A 68 -4.84 0.08 -2.73
C ILE A 68 -5.48 1.38 -2.25
N VAL A 69 -4.62 2.34 -1.89
CA VAL A 69 -5.02 3.64 -1.36
C VAL A 69 -4.30 4.76 -2.11
N ALA A 70 -4.93 5.94 -2.18
CA ALA A 70 -4.29 7.16 -2.64
C ALA A 70 -3.40 7.78 -1.55
N PRO A 71 -2.42 8.64 -1.91
CA PRO A 71 -1.73 9.49 -0.96
C PRO A 71 -2.71 10.27 -0.07
N GLY A 72 -2.39 10.43 1.22
CA GLY A 72 -3.23 11.16 2.17
C GLY A 72 -4.35 10.35 2.82
N THR A 73 -4.61 9.12 2.38
CA THR A 73 -5.66 8.25 2.96
C THR A 73 -5.43 7.96 4.44
N PHE A 74 -4.19 7.73 4.89
CA PHE A 74 -3.94 7.50 6.31
C PHE A 74 -4.25 8.73 7.15
N ALA A 75 -3.87 9.93 6.68
CA ALA A 75 -4.20 11.19 7.35
C ALA A 75 -5.71 11.43 7.39
N ALA A 76 -6.43 11.16 6.30
CA ALA A 76 -7.89 11.27 6.24
C ALA A 76 -8.61 10.31 7.20
N LEU A 77 -8.02 9.14 7.45
CA LEU A 77 -8.52 8.15 8.41
C LEU A 77 -8.00 8.35 9.85
N GLY A 78 -7.17 9.38 10.10
CA GLY A 78 -6.56 9.61 11.41
C GLY A 78 -5.56 8.54 11.84
N ILE A 79 -4.99 7.79 10.88
CA ILE A 79 -4.01 6.74 11.15
C ILE A 79 -2.61 7.38 11.13
N PRO A 80 -1.86 7.36 12.25
CA PRO A 80 -0.57 8.02 12.33
C PRO A 80 0.54 7.23 11.62
N LEU A 81 1.43 7.95 10.96
CA LEU A 81 2.71 7.41 10.48
C LEU A 81 3.68 7.27 11.66
N LYS A 82 4.22 6.06 11.85
CA LYS A 82 5.19 5.75 12.93
C LYS A 82 6.63 5.89 12.46
N SER A 83 6.91 5.48 11.23
CA SER A 83 8.25 5.54 10.65
C SER A 83 8.19 5.53 9.13
N GLY A 84 9.24 6.04 8.48
CA GLY A 84 9.34 6.14 7.03
C GLY A 84 8.53 7.31 6.48
N ARG A 85 7.78 7.08 5.40
CA ARG A 85 6.94 8.08 4.72
C ARG A 85 5.62 7.47 4.24
N ASP A 86 4.63 8.33 4.01
CA ASP A 86 3.42 8.00 3.25
C ASP A 86 3.74 7.90 1.73
N PHE A 87 2.78 7.40 0.97
CA PHE A 87 2.75 7.50 -0.49
C PHE A 87 2.75 8.96 -0.95
N SER A 88 3.27 9.16 -2.16
CA SER A 88 3.36 10.45 -2.82
C SER A 88 2.87 10.34 -4.27
N ASP A 89 2.65 11.49 -4.90
CA ASP A 89 2.39 11.58 -6.35
C ASP A 89 3.51 11.02 -7.23
N SER A 90 4.67 10.73 -6.64
CA SER A 90 5.81 10.17 -7.35
C SER A 90 5.85 8.64 -7.30
N ASP A 91 4.96 8.01 -6.51
CA ASP A 91 4.83 6.56 -6.40
C ASP A 91 3.81 6.09 -7.45
N THR A 92 4.32 5.70 -8.62
CA THR A 92 3.53 5.44 -9.82
C THR A 92 3.80 4.05 -10.37
N PHE A 93 2.88 3.54 -11.20
CA PHE A 93 2.98 2.19 -11.76
C PHE A 93 4.18 1.97 -12.70
N ASP A 94 4.79 3.04 -13.22
CA ASP A 94 6.00 3.02 -14.05
C ASP A 94 7.30 3.02 -13.22
N ARG A 95 7.20 2.97 -11.90
CA ARG A 95 8.33 2.91 -10.96
C ARG A 95 8.30 1.62 -10.14
N PRO A 96 9.40 1.27 -9.45
CA PRO A 96 9.38 0.17 -8.48
C PRO A 96 8.24 0.35 -7.48
N PHE A 97 7.45 -0.70 -7.28
CA PHE A 97 6.30 -0.61 -6.39
C PHE A 97 6.73 -0.40 -4.94
N VAL A 98 5.89 0.29 -4.19
CA VAL A 98 6.10 0.61 -2.79
C VAL A 98 4.90 0.20 -1.95
N ALA A 99 5.13 -0.10 -0.68
CA ALA A 99 4.10 -0.49 0.27
C ALA A 99 4.28 0.22 1.61
N VAL A 100 3.16 0.43 2.30
CA VAL A 100 3.12 0.85 3.70
C VAL A 100 2.46 -0.29 4.48
N VAL A 101 3.07 -0.70 5.59
CA VAL A 101 2.57 -1.80 6.44
C VAL A 101 2.04 -1.27 7.76
N ASN A 102 1.12 -1.99 8.41
CA ASN A 102 0.65 -1.59 9.73
C ASN A 102 1.58 -2.11 10.86
N GLU A 103 1.56 -1.43 12.00
CA GLU A 103 2.34 -1.80 13.19
C GLU A 103 1.97 -3.21 13.68
N ALA A 104 0.71 -3.62 13.53
CA ALA A 104 0.25 -4.95 13.93
C ALA A 104 0.98 -6.08 13.16
N LEU A 105 1.20 -5.92 11.85
CA LEU A 105 1.97 -6.86 11.03
C LEU A 105 3.42 -6.93 11.50
N VAL A 106 4.04 -5.77 11.74
CA VAL A 106 5.43 -5.68 12.24
C VAL A 106 5.55 -6.40 13.58
N ARG A 107 4.68 -6.08 14.54
CA ARG A 107 4.71 -6.67 15.88
C ARG A 107 4.47 -8.17 15.88
N LYS A 108 3.52 -8.66 15.07
CA LYS A 108 3.14 -10.08 15.05
C LYS A 108 4.18 -10.96 14.36
N SER A 109 4.75 -10.49 13.26
CA SER A 109 5.51 -11.35 12.33
C SER A 109 7.00 -11.01 12.30
N PHE A 110 7.37 -9.79 12.68
CA PHE A 110 8.75 -9.30 12.65
C PHE A 110 9.10 -8.52 13.93
N PRO A 111 8.89 -9.11 15.12
CA PRO A 111 9.15 -8.42 16.37
C PRO A 111 10.60 -7.93 16.41
N ASN A 112 10.77 -6.65 16.77
CA ASN A 112 12.06 -5.96 16.88
C ASN A 112 12.87 -5.83 15.57
N GLN A 113 12.25 -6.05 14.40
CA GLN A 113 12.93 -5.85 13.12
C GLN A 113 12.48 -4.55 12.45
N ASN A 114 13.43 -3.85 11.81
CA ASN A 114 13.11 -2.75 10.91
C ASN A 114 12.76 -3.30 9.52
N LEU A 115 11.55 -3.00 9.06
CA LEU A 115 11.08 -3.41 7.73
C LEU A 115 11.28 -2.34 6.65
N LEU A 116 11.63 -1.10 7.01
CA LEU A 116 11.82 -0.04 6.03
C LEU A 116 12.95 -0.39 5.06
N GLY A 117 12.69 -0.23 3.76
CA GLY A 117 13.62 -0.57 2.68
C GLY A 117 13.63 -2.05 2.28
N ARG A 118 13.01 -2.94 3.07
CA ARG A 118 12.84 -4.35 2.70
C ARG A 118 11.75 -4.51 1.65
N THR A 119 11.74 -5.68 1.00
CA THR A 119 10.77 -5.96 -0.07
C THR A 119 9.72 -6.93 0.43
N ILE A 120 8.44 -6.55 0.35
CA ILE A 120 7.31 -7.45 0.61
C ILE A 120 6.73 -7.97 -0.70
N PHE A 121 6.35 -9.24 -0.72
CA PHE A 121 5.72 -9.91 -1.85
C PHE A 121 4.34 -10.39 -1.45
N CYS A 122 3.33 -10.08 -2.26
CA CYS A 122 1.94 -10.52 -2.10
C CYS A 122 1.47 -11.11 -3.44
N PRO A 123 1.85 -12.36 -3.79
CA PRO A 123 1.68 -12.93 -5.13
C PRO A 123 0.22 -13.17 -5.52
N PHE A 124 -0.72 -13.12 -4.57
CA PHE A 124 -2.15 -13.09 -4.92
C PHE A 124 -2.50 -11.82 -5.70
N ASP A 125 -1.89 -10.69 -5.37
CA ASP A 125 -2.13 -9.38 -5.99
C ASP A 125 -1.08 -9.01 -7.04
N SER A 126 0.20 -9.32 -6.77
CA SER A 126 1.33 -8.96 -7.63
C SER A 126 2.54 -9.87 -7.39
N PHE A 127 3.10 -10.40 -8.48
CA PHE A 127 4.40 -11.09 -8.45
C PHE A 127 5.59 -10.12 -8.30
N GLN A 128 5.38 -8.82 -8.46
CA GLN A 128 6.41 -7.81 -8.24
C GLN A 128 6.51 -7.48 -6.76
N GLY A 129 7.72 -7.53 -6.22
CA GLY A 129 7.99 -7.09 -4.86
C GLY A 129 7.76 -5.58 -4.69
N MET A 130 7.30 -5.20 -3.51
CA MET A 130 7.04 -3.82 -3.13
C MET A 130 8.01 -3.40 -2.03
N THR A 131 8.71 -2.29 -2.20
CA THR A 131 9.59 -1.76 -1.16
C THR A 131 8.75 -1.16 -0.04
N ILE A 132 8.99 -1.60 1.19
CA ILE A 132 8.31 -1.05 2.37
C ILE A 132 8.89 0.34 2.66
N ILE A 133 8.09 1.37 2.49
CA ILE A 133 8.50 2.78 2.65
C ILE A 133 7.99 3.42 3.94
N GLY A 134 7.05 2.78 4.63
CA GLY A 134 6.45 3.33 5.85
C GLY A 134 5.78 2.28 6.73
N VAL A 135 5.60 2.66 8.00
CA VAL A 135 4.80 1.92 8.99
C VAL A 135 3.75 2.85 9.60
N VAL A 136 2.50 2.40 9.66
CA VAL A 136 1.35 3.14 10.22
C VAL A 136 0.68 2.36 11.34
N GLY A 137 -0.05 3.01 12.26
CA GLY A 137 -0.84 2.26 13.27
C GLY A 137 -1.14 3.00 14.55
#